data_AF-A0A2D5HIN6-F1
#
_entry.id   AF-A0A2D5HIN6-F1
#
_cell.length_a   1.000
_cell.length_b   1.000
_cell.length_c   1.000
_cell.angle_alpha   90.00
_cell.angle_beta   90.00
_cell.angle_gamma   90.00
#
_symmetry.space_group_name_H-M   'P 1'
#
loop_
_entity.id
_entity.type
_entity.pdbx_description
1 polymer ?
#
loop_
_entity_poly.entity_id
_entity_poly.type
_entity_poly.pdbx_seq_one_letter_code
_entity_poly.pdbx_strand_id
1 'polypeptide(L)'
;MIKINKLFYYNYLLAFCLTCFNPSIGKSSDTQELDGIWFICEFSVSNNPPDDSCEMLDNDGFLVEQGKISHLKIKNSKQKGCRGDRIGHCFKDGTPGLKAKKRKIGEFVIGSNWVEIDYLACSQRYWFKEYENFWHGWPDDKKCIWTRTKEFFVQRYEGDLEIN
;
A
#
# COMPACT_ATOMS: atom_id res chain seq x y z
N MET A 1 6.31 -60.94 50.16
CA MET A 1 7.66 -60.38 49.91
C MET A 1 7.92 -60.42 48.42
N ILE A 2 8.00 -59.27 47.77
CA ILE A 2 8.80 -58.93 46.57
C ILE A 2 8.73 -57.40 46.51
N LYS A 3 9.87 -56.72 46.75
CA LYS A 3 10.02 -55.27 46.62
C LYS A 3 10.35 -54.98 45.16
N ILE A 4 9.46 -54.31 44.43
CA ILE A 4 9.75 -53.81 43.08
C ILE A 4 10.15 -52.34 43.20
N ASN A 5 11.35 -52.05 42.71
CA ASN A 5 12.07 -50.78 42.81
C ASN A 5 11.31 -49.60 42.15
N LYS A 6 11.12 -48.52 42.90
CA LYS A 6 10.58 -47.22 42.43
C LYS A 6 11.64 -46.36 41.70
N LEU A 7 12.52 -46.96 40.90
CA LEU A 7 13.62 -46.22 40.26
C LEU A 7 13.69 -46.33 38.73
N PHE A 8 12.58 -46.71 38.07
CA PHE A 8 12.52 -46.82 36.61
C PHE A 8 11.30 -46.11 35.99
N TYR A 9 10.74 -45.11 36.68
CA TYR A 9 9.55 -44.38 36.21
C TYR A 9 9.77 -42.89 35.90
N TYR A 10 11.03 -42.45 35.78
CA TYR A 10 11.37 -41.02 35.66
C TYR A 10 12.26 -40.67 34.45
N ASN A 11 12.30 -41.51 33.41
CA ASN A 11 13.06 -41.21 32.17
C ASN A 11 12.23 -41.25 30.88
N TYR A 12 10.90 -41.27 30.97
CA TYR A 12 10.01 -41.16 29.80
C TYR A 12 9.07 -39.95 29.84
N LEU A 13 9.33 -38.99 30.74
CA LEU A 13 8.53 -37.76 30.91
C LEU A 13 9.30 -36.47 30.52
N LEU A 14 10.46 -36.62 29.87
CA LEU A 14 11.34 -35.49 29.51
C LEU A 14 11.71 -35.45 28.01
N ALA A 15 10.98 -36.17 27.16
CA ALA A 15 11.23 -36.24 25.71
C ALA A 15 10.03 -35.82 24.84
N PHE A 16 9.07 -35.05 25.39
CA PHE A 16 7.90 -34.59 24.64
C PHE A 16 7.49 -33.14 24.94
N CYS A 17 8.45 -32.26 25.23
CA CYS A 17 8.16 -30.84 25.47
C CYS A 17 9.13 -29.90 24.74
N LEU A 18 9.68 -30.32 23.60
CA LEU A 18 10.67 -29.57 22.82
C LEU A 18 10.33 -29.41 21.34
N THR A 19 9.07 -29.62 20.94
CA THR A 19 8.63 -29.47 19.55
C THR A 19 7.30 -28.74 19.44
N CYS A 20 7.18 -27.55 20.05
CA CYS A 20 6.04 -26.64 19.78
C CYS A 20 6.46 -25.16 19.66
N PHE A 21 7.73 -24.85 19.39
CA PHE A 21 8.05 -23.57 18.77
C PHE A 21 7.94 -23.76 17.26
N ASN A 22 6.72 -23.73 16.74
CA ASN A 22 6.53 -23.31 15.36
C ASN A 22 6.88 -21.82 15.34
N PRO A 23 7.98 -21.39 14.70
CA PRO A 23 8.06 -19.99 14.32
C PRO A 23 6.84 -19.76 13.43
N SER A 24 5.93 -18.88 13.83
CA SER A 24 4.90 -18.38 12.94
C SER A 24 5.62 -17.82 11.73
N ILE A 25 5.62 -18.58 10.63
CA ILE A 25 6.05 -18.09 9.33
C ILE A 25 5.19 -16.87 9.07
N GLY A 26 5.83 -15.71 9.04
CA GLY A 26 5.16 -14.42 8.95
C GLY A 26 4.23 -14.39 7.75
N LYS A 27 3.01 -13.87 7.96
CA LYS A 27 2.21 -13.34 6.85
C LYS A 27 3.00 -12.16 6.26
N SER A 28 3.85 -12.40 5.26
CA SER A 28 4.60 -11.31 4.61
C SER A 28 4.62 -11.42 3.08
N SER A 29 3.67 -12.13 2.47
CA SER A 29 3.61 -12.25 1.01
C SER A 29 2.69 -11.22 0.36
N ASP A 30 1.54 -10.93 0.96
CA ASP A 30 0.50 -10.16 0.26
C ASP A 30 0.69 -8.64 0.37
N THR A 31 1.21 -8.11 1.48
CA THR A 31 1.35 -6.66 1.66
C THR A 31 2.56 -6.06 0.94
N GLN A 32 3.55 -6.88 0.57
CA GLN A 32 4.81 -6.39 -0.02
C GLN A 32 4.62 -5.78 -1.42
N GLU A 33 3.59 -6.19 -2.16
CA GLU A 33 3.34 -5.70 -3.52
C GLU A 33 2.95 -4.21 -3.53
N LEU A 34 2.29 -3.74 -2.47
CA LEU A 34 1.77 -2.37 -2.38
C LEU A 34 2.67 -1.41 -1.60
N ASP A 35 3.59 -1.91 -0.76
CA ASP A 35 4.53 -1.07 0.02
C ASP A 35 5.40 -0.23 -0.92
N GLY A 36 5.36 1.10 -0.82
CA GLY A 36 6.07 2.01 -1.71
C GLY A 36 5.53 3.43 -1.72
N ILE A 37 6.17 4.29 -2.52
CA ILE A 37 5.71 5.64 -2.82
C ILE A 37 4.96 5.58 -4.15
N TRP A 38 3.78 6.19 -4.20
CA TRP A 38 2.92 6.17 -5.36
C TRP A 38 2.35 7.55 -5.63
N PHE A 39 2.21 7.91 -6.90
CA PHE A 39 1.55 9.14 -7.32
C PHE A 39 0.49 8.85 -8.36
N ILE A 40 -0.53 9.70 -8.41
CA ILE A 40 -1.61 9.61 -9.40
C ILE A 40 -1.05 10.03 -10.76
N CYS A 41 -1.45 9.38 -11.85
CA CYS A 41 -1.11 9.82 -13.21
C CYS A 41 -1.85 11.13 -13.54
N GLU A 42 -1.12 12.20 -13.86
CA GLU A 42 -1.64 13.58 -14.02
C GLU A 42 -2.74 13.69 -15.08
N PHE A 43 -2.61 12.93 -16.16
CA PHE A 43 -3.51 12.95 -17.31
C PHE A 43 -4.57 11.85 -17.29
N SER A 44 -4.77 11.18 -16.15
CA SER A 44 -5.96 10.35 -15.96
C SER A 44 -7.20 11.23 -15.74
N VAL A 45 -8.27 11.00 -16.52
CA VAL A 45 -9.48 11.85 -16.51
C VAL A 45 -10.73 11.01 -16.35
N SER A 46 -11.50 11.24 -15.28
CA SER A 46 -12.84 10.69 -15.09
C SER A 46 -12.94 9.18 -15.36
N ASN A 47 -12.09 8.39 -14.69
CA ASN A 47 -11.96 6.93 -14.84
C ASN A 47 -11.33 6.45 -16.15
N ASN A 48 -10.83 7.34 -17.01
CA ASN A 48 -10.04 6.94 -18.15
C ASN A 48 -8.55 6.85 -17.78
N PRO A 49 -7.81 5.90 -18.37
CA PRO A 49 -6.37 5.80 -18.22
C PRO A 49 -5.66 7.07 -18.70
N PRO A 50 -4.42 7.31 -18.25
CA PRO A 50 -3.67 8.49 -18.66
C PRO A 50 -3.28 8.46 -20.15
N ASP A 51 -3.45 9.58 -20.83
CA ASP A 51 -3.12 9.71 -22.27
C ASP A 51 -1.62 9.63 -22.57
N ASP A 52 -0.78 9.88 -21.57
CA ASP A 52 0.69 9.91 -21.67
C ASP A 52 1.35 8.65 -21.10
N SER A 53 0.59 7.56 -20.95
CA SER A 53 1.09 6.32 -20.31
C SER A 53 1.67 6.55 -18.90
N CYS A 54 1.16 7.54 -18.16
CA CYS A 54 1.61 7.90 -16.80
C CYS A 54 3.02 8.51 -16.71
N GLU A 55 3.62 8.98 -17.81
CA GLU A 55 4.92 9.65 -17.76
C GLU A 55 4.96 10.87 -16.80
N MET A 56 3.82 11.56 -16.67
CA MET A 56 3.64 12.69 -15.76
C MET A 56 2.79 12.30 -14.54
N LEU A 57 3.35 12.56 -13.36
CA LEU A 57 2.74 12.27 -12.07
C LEU A 57 2.13 13.55 -11.48
N ASP A 58 0.93 13.45 -10.92
CA ASP A 58 0.26 14.49 -10.13
C ASP A 58 1.06 14.71 -8.83
N ASN A 59 0.99 15.91 -8.25
CA ASN A 59 1.59 16.20 -6.95
C ASN A 59 0.84 15.55 -5.77
N ASP A 60 -0.31 14.91 -5.99
CA ASP A 60 -1.00 14.05 -5.02
C ASP A 60 -0.59 12.58 -5.15
N GLY A 61 -0.23 11.98 -4.01
CA GLY A 61 0.19 10.59 -3.94
C GLY A 61 -0.01 9.97 -2.56
N PHE A 62 0.57 8.80 -2.36
CA PHE A 62 0.51 8.06 -1.11
C PHE A 62 1.80 7.29 -0.83
N LEU A 63 2.11 7.16 0.44
CA LEU A 63 3.14 6.28 0.97
C LEU A 63 2.43 5.09 1.62
N VAL A 64 2.73 3.89 1.15
CA VAL A 64 2.34 2.63 1.78
C VAL A 64 3.57 2.07 2.48
N GLU A 65 3.49 1.90 3.79
CA GLU A 65 4.57 1.31 4.57
C GLU A 65 3.99 0.49 5.72
N GLN A 66 4.37 -0.78 5.83
CA GLN A 66 4.00 -1.64 6.97
C GLN A 66 2.48 -1.70 7.18
N GLY A 67 1.71 -1.83 6.10
CA GLY A 67 0.24 -1.89 6.16
C GLY A 67 -0.45 -0.56 6.45
N LYS A 68 0.27 0.56 6.45
CA LYS A 68 -0.29 1.91 6.69
C LYS A 68 -0.19 2.77 5.44
N ILE A 69 -1.21 3.57 5.20
CA ILE A 69 -1.23 4.52 4.08
C ILE A 69 -1.20 5.96 4.61
N SER A 70 -0.26 6.75 4.10
CA SER A 70 -0.16 8.19 4.34
C SER A 70 -0.31 8.95 3.03
N HIS A 71 -0.98 10.10 3.07
CA HIS A 71 -1.12 11.01 1.93
C HIS A 71 0.20 11.75 1.77
N LEU A 72 0.69 11.81 0.54
CA LEU A 72 1.82 12.63 0.14
C LEU A 72 1.34 13.76 -0.77
N LYS A 73 1.87 14.96 -0.52
CA LYS A 73 1.67 16.11 -1.41
C LYS A 73 3.01 16.75 -1.74
N ILE A 74 3.45 16.70 -3.00
CA ILE A 74 4.65 17.43 -3.44
C ILE A 74 4.42 18.93 -3.28
N LYS A 75 5.42 19.63 -2.73
CA LYS A 75 5.33 21.06 -2.39
C LYS A 75 6.25 21.97 -3.22
N ASN A 76 7.25 21.41 -3.89
CA ASN A 76 8.30 22.20 -4.53
C ASN A 76 8.46 21.90 -6.03
N SER A 77 7.55 21.16 -6.66
CA SER A 77 7.57 21.02 -8.12
C SER A 77 7.39 22.37 -8.79
N LYS A 78 8.16 22.61 -9.85
CA LYS A 78 8.05 23.78 -10.73
C LYS A 78 7.70 23.38 -12.17
N GLN A 79 7.25 22.14 -12.35
CA GLN A 79 6.91 21.57 -13.64
C GLN A 79 5.84 22.42 -14.35
N LYS A 80 6.04 22.62 -15.65
CA LYS A 80 5.06 23.24 -16.55
C LYS A 80 4.39 22.16 -17.40
N GLY A 81 3.30 22.52 -18.08
CA GLY A 81 2.58 21.57 -18.94
C GLY A 81 1.75 20.56 -18.17
N CYS A 82 1.45 20.82 -16.89
CA CYS A 82 0.46 20.03 -16.15
C CYS A 82 -0.94 20.29 -16.71
N ARG A 83 -1.88 19.38 -16.44
CA ARG A 83 -3.27 19.50 -16.91
C ARG A 83 -3.88 20.81 -16.44
N GLY A 84 -4.47 21.54 -17.38
CA GLY A 84 -5.04 22.87 -17.13
C GLY A 84 -4.00 23.95 -16.82
N ASP A 85 -2.77 23.80 -17.31
CA ASP A 85 -1.65 24.75 -17.17
C ASP A 85 -1.26 25.08 -15.71
N ARG A 86 -1.56 24.15 -14.80
CA ARG A 86 -1.31 24.31 -13.36
C ARG A 86 0.15 24.07 -13.02
N ILE A 87 0.96 25.12 -13.02
CA ILE A 87 2.40 25.02 -12.73
C ILE A 87 2.65 24.41 -11.34
N GLY A 88 3.51 23.40 -11.27
CA GLY A 88 3.90 22.72 -10.02
C GLY A 88 2.87 21.72 -9.48
N HIS A 89 1.78 21.47 -10.22
CA HIS A 89 0.77 20.48 -9.84
C HIS A 89 1.09 19.06 -10.32
N CYS A 90 2.13 18.91 -11.13
CA CYS A 90 2.62 17.62 -11.61
C CYS A 90 4.15 17.62 -11.60
N PHE A 91 4.78 16.51 -11.96
CA PHE A 91 6.21 16.36 -12.17
C PHE A 91 6.47 15.12 -13.03
N LYS A 92 7.64 15.06 -13.68
CA LYS A 92 8.05 13.86 -14.40
C LYS A 92 8.65 12.84 -13.42
N ASP A 93 8.38 11.56 -13.63
CA ASP A 93 9.07 10.52 -12.86
C ASP A 93 10.61 10.67 -12.94
N GLY A 94 11.30 10.36 -11.85
CA GLY A 94 12.74 10.54 -11.71
C GLY A 94 13.20 11.99 -11.52
N THR A 95 12.29 12.97 -11.39
CA THR A 95 12.68 14.36 -11.07
C THR A 95 13.39 14.41 -9.70
N PRO A 96 14.64 14.89 -9.61
CA PRO A 96 15.40 14.88 -8.36
C PRO A 96 15.02 16.04 -7.43
N GLY A 97 15.28 15.88 -6.13
CA GLY A 97 15.15 16.95 -5.13
C GLY A 97 13.72 17.36 -4.80
N LEU A 98 12.75 16.47 -5.02
CA LEU A 98 11.37 16.69 -4.64
C LEU A 98 11.19 16.61 -3.12
N LYS A 99 10.23 17.39 -2.62
CA LYS A 99 9.84 17.46 -1.21
C LYS A 99 8.34 17.23 -1.09
N ALA A 100 7.97 16.22 -0.32
CA ALA A 100 6.59 15.89 0.00
C ALA A 100 6.24 16.30 1.43
N LYS A 101 4.99 16.74 1.63
CA LYS A 101 4.36 16.79 2.95
C LYS A 101 3.59 15.49 3.18
N LYS A 102 3.84 14.81 4.29
CA LYS A 102 3.15 13.59 4.72
C LYS A 102 1.98 13.93 5.65
N ARG A 103 0.85 13.25 5.46
CA ARG A 103 -0.32 13.32 6.35
C ARG A 103 -0.95 11.95 6.51
N LYS A 104 -1.20 11.50 7.73
CA LYS A 104 -1.92 10.24 7.99
C LYS A 104 -3.36 10.33 7.45
N ILE A 105 -3.82 9.31 6.72
CA ILE A 105 -5.18 9.31 6.12
C ILE A 105 -6.16 8.34 6.78
N GLY A 106 -5.69 7.47 7.68
CA GLY A 106 -6.52 6.49 8.37
C GLY A 106 -5.83 5.15 8.50
N GLU A 107 -6.56 4.16 8.96
CA GLU A 107 -6.14 2.76 8.94
C GLU A 107 -6.79 2.07 7.74
N PHE A 108 -6.03 1.17 7.13
CA PHE A 108 -6.41 0.48 5.91
C PHE A 108 -6.14 -1.00 6.12
N VAL A 109 -7.01 -1.85 5.59
CA VAL A 109 -6.73 -3.28 5.47
C VAL A 109 -6.16 -3.49 4.07
N ILE A 110 -4.93 -3.98 4.00
CA ILE A 110 -4.21 -4.19 2.74
C ILE A 110 -4.13 -5.69 2.48
N GLY A 111 -4.63 -6.11 1.31
CA GLY A 111 -4.43 -7.45 0.76
C GLY A 111 -3.41 -7.45 -0.37
N SER A 112 -3.31 -8.54 -1.12
CA SER A 112 -2.35 -8.70 -2.23
C SER A 112 -2.55 -7.66 -3.33
N ASN A 113 -3.77 -7.54 -3.82
CA ASN A 113 -4.13 -6.64 -4.92
C ASN A 113 -5.34 -5.77 -4.57
N TRP A 114 -5.56 -5.49 -3.30
CA TRP A 114 -6.68 -4.65 -2.86
C TRP A 114 -6.37 -3.89 -1.57
N VAL A 115 -7.04 -2.77 -1.41
CA VAL A 115 -7.04 -1.96 -0.20
C VAL A 115 -8.48 -1.71 0.22
N GLU A 116 -8.77 -1.90 1.51
CA GLU A 116 -10.07 -1.63 2.10
C GLU A 116 -9.97 -0.50 3.12
N ILE A 117 -10.95 0.40 3.05
CA ILE A 117 -11.05 1.59 3.89
C ILE A 117 -12.34 1.49 4.69
N ASP A 118 -12.20 1.50 6.01
CA ASP A 118 -13.35 1.59 6.92
C ASP A 118 -13.54 3.04 7.35
N TYR A 119 -14.66 3.64 6.93
CA TYR A 119 -15.00 5.01 7.30
C TYR A 119 -16.50 5.19 7.48
N LEU A 120 -16.89 5.90 8.55
CA LEU A 120 -18.29 6.17 8.91
C LEU A 120 -19.20 4.93 8.84
N ALA A 121 -18.75 3.83 9.46
CA ALA A 121 -19.48 2.54 9.52
C ALA A 121 -19.76 1.89 8.15
N CYS A 122 -19.00 2.24 7.12
CA CYS A 122 -19.02 1.57 5.83
C CYS A 122 -17.59 1.23 5.40
N SER A 123 -17.44 0.06 4.79
CA SER A 123 -16.18 -0.45 4.26
C SER A 123 -16.20 -0.33 2.74
N GLN A 124 -15.20 0.33 2.15
CA GLN A 124 -15.02 0.40 0.70
C GLN A 124 -13.73 -0.31 0.33
N ARG A 125 -13.83 -1.32 -0.53
CA ARG A 125 -12.68 -1.97 -1.14
C ARG A 125 -12.36 -1.36 -2.50
N TYR A 126 -11.06 -1.20 -2.76
CA TYR A 126 -10.50 -0.88 -4.06
C TYR A 126 -9.60 -2.03 -4.49
N TRP A 127 -9.84 -2.58 -5.67
CA TRP A 127 -9.01 -3.58 -6.32
C TRP A 127 -7.97 -2.89 -7.19
N PHE A 128 -6.81 -3.52 -7.33
CA PHE A 128 -5.71 -3.04 -8.15
C PHE A 128 -5.28 -4.09 -9.17
N LYS A 129 -4.83 -3.61 -10.32
CA LYS A 129 -4.19 -4.40 -11.36
C LYS A 129 -3.01 -3.62 -11.95
N GLU A 130 -1.87 -4.28 -12.02
CA GLU A 130 -0.68 -3.77 -12.68
C GLU A 130 -0.80 -3.82 -14.21
N TYR A 131 -0.32 -2.75 -14.85
CA TYR A 131 -0.07 -2.61 -16.28
C TYR A 131 1.39 -2.19 -16.48
N GLU A 132 1.85 -2.12 -17.73
CA GLU A 132 3.25 -1.85 -18.07
C GLU A 132 3.83 -0.58 -17.39
N ASN A 133 3.06 0.51 -17.33
CA ASN A 133 3.54 1.81 -16.82
C ASN A 133 2.75 2.36 -15.62
N PHE A 134 1.65 1.72 -15.24
CA PHE A 134 0.81 2.19 -14.14
C PHE A 134 -0.01 1.05 -13.55
N TRP A 135 -0.54 1.28 -12.37
CA TRP A 135 -1.52 0.45 -11.71
C TRP A 135 -2.89 1.10 -11.81
N HIS A 136 -3.90 0.29 -12.13
CA HIS A 136 -5.28 0.70 -12.18
C HIS A 136 -6.01 0.21 -10.92
N GLY A 137 -6.60 1.14 -10.19
CA GLY A 137 -7.41 0.89 -9.00
C GLY A 137 -8.90 1.19 -9.25
N TRP A 138 -9.81 0.28 -8.93
CA TRP A 138 -11.25 0.48 -9.07
C TRP A 138 -12.03 0.03 -7.82
N PRO A 139 -13.12 0.72 -7.44
CA PRO A 139 -13.92 0.31 -6.29
C PRO A 139 -14.70 -0.98 -6.58
N ASP A 140 -15.02 -1.72 -5.53
CA ASP A 140 -16.03 -2.78 -5.61
C ASP A 140 -17.46 -2.22 -5.79
N ASP A 141 -18.43 -3.11 -6.01
CA ASP A 141 -19.82 -2.73 -6.20
C ASP A 141 -20.49 -2.19 -4.93
N LYS A 142 -19.89 -2.41 -3.75
CA LYS A 142 -20.41 -1.92 -2.48
C LYS A 142 -20.06 -0.45 -2.32
N LYS A 143 -21.03 0.40 -2.65
CA LYS A 143 -20.86 1.85 -2.62
C LYS A 143 -21.16 2.40 -1.23
N CYS A 144 -20.12 2.82 -0.52
CA CYS A 144 -20.31 3.73 0.59
C CYS A 144 -20.79 5.09 0.08
N ILE A 145 -21.71 5.74 0.80
CA ILE A 145 -22.29 7.04 0.39
C ILE A 145 -21.21 8.12 0.20
N TRP A 146 -20.11 8.00 0.95
CA TRP A 146 -18.99 8.93 0.92
C TRP A 146 -17.94 8.61 -0.16
N THR A 147 -18.07 7.48 -0.87
CA THR A 147 -17.16 7.12 -1.96
C THR A 147 -17.78 7.52 -3.30
N ARG A 148 -16.94 8.04 -4.19
CA ARG A 148 -17.30 8.19 -5.59
C ARG A 148 -16.97 6.89 -6.32
N THR A 149 -17.56 6.67 -7.50
CA THR A 149 -17.15 5.62 -8.45
C THR A 149 -15.81 5.95 -9.12
N LYS A 150 -14.89 6.59 -8.38
CA LYS A 150 -13.63 7.09 -8.90
C LYS A 150 -12.67 5.93 -9.02
N GLU A 151 -12.13 5.76 -10.22
CA GLU A 151 -10.99 4.90 -10.48
C GLU A 151 -9.70 5.72 -10.35
N PHE A 152 -8.63 5.03 -9.98
CA PHE A 152 -7.32 5.60 -9.77
C PHE A 152 -6.33 4.97 -10.74
N PHE A 153 -5.51 5.81 -11.36
CA PHE A 153 -4.36 5.36 -12.15
C PHE A 153 -3.14 5.93 -11.45
N VAL A 154 -2.25 5.04 -11.02
CA VAL A 154 -1.15 5.40 -10.12
C VAL A 154 0.12 4.73 -10.60
N GLN A 155 1.26 5.38 -10.42
CA GLN A 155 2.56 4.81 -10.71
C GLN A 155 3.44 4.86 -9.47
N ARG A 156 4.23 3.82 -9.31
CA ARG A 156 5.23 3.71 -8.26
C ARG A 156 6.39 4.65 -8.58
N TYR A 157 6.77 5.46 -7.59
CA TYR A 157 7.85 6.42 -7.72
C TYR A 157 9.10 5.86 -7.06
N GLU A 158 10.14 5.65 -7.87
CA GLU A 158 11.41 5.06 -7.46
C GLU A 158 12.50 6.12 -7.20
N GLY A 159 12.19 7.40 -7.38
CA GLY A 159 13.13 8.50 -7.17
C GLY A 159 13.33 8.87 -5.70
N ASP A 160 14.39 9.63 -5.44
CA ASP A 160 14.66 10.18 -4.10
C ASP A 160 13.62 11.25 -3.74
N LEU A 161 12.92 11.03 -2.63
CA LEU A 161 11.91 11.95 -2.11
C LEU A 161 12.20 12.33 -0.66
N GLU A 162 12.32 13.63 -0.39
CA GLU A 162 12.38 14.14 0.99
C GLU A 162 10.96 14.26 1.55
N ILE A 163 10.63 13.44 2.54
CA ILE A 163 9.31 13.40 3.16
C ILE A 163 9.35 14.13 4.51
N ASN A 164 8.56 15.21 4.63
CA ASN A 164 8.41 16.05 5.83
C ASN A 164 7.02 15.92 6.48
#